data_AF-A0A2U8I6W8-F1
#
_entry.id   AF-A0A2U8I6W8-F1
#
_cell.length_a   1.000
_cell.length_b   1.000
_cell.length_c   1.000
_cell.angle_alpha   90.00
_cell.angle_beta   90.00
_cell.angle_gamma   90.00
#
_symmetry.space_group_name_H-M   'P 1'
#
loop_
_entity.id
_entity.type
_entity.pdbx_description
1 polymer ?
#
loop_
_entity_poly.entity_id
_entity_poly.type
_entity_poly.pdbx_seq_one_letter_code
_entity_poly.pdbx_strand_id
1 'polypeptide(L)'
;MISNNPNWPKPLKEGSKIAILSPAGAVKDENYLFLNMAINMIKGKGYIVKLGSNTLDKYNHYYSYAGTYMDKILSECLNQLRYLMKIFLKYWPKKN
;
A
#
# COMPACT_ATOMS: atom_id res chain seq x y z
N MET A 1 -9.57 -4.26 27.70
CA MET A 1 -10.72 -4.81 26.94
C MET A 1 -10.47 -4.53 25.46
N ILE A 2 -10.38 -5.56 24.63
CA ILE A 2 -10.21 -5.40 23.18
C ILE A 2 -11.62 -5.20 22.61
N SER A 3 -11.88 -4.06 21.98
CA SER A 3 -13.19 -3.74 21.41
C SER A 3 -13.48 -4.67 20.22
N ASN A 4 -14.54 -5.47 20.30
CA ASN A 4 -14.99 -6.37 19.22
C ASN A 4 -15.71 -5.64 18.06
N ASN A 5 -15.42 -4.35 17.85
CA ASN A 5 -16.02 -3.60 16.74
C ASN A 5 -15.23 -3.90 15.45
N PRO A 6 -15.88 -4.46 14.40
CA PRO A 6 -15.21 -4.93 13.18
C PRO A 6 -14.51 -3.82 12.37
N ASN A 7 -14.79 -2.55 12.66
CA ASN A 7 -14.19 -1.41 11.97
C ASN A 7 -12.82 -0.98 12.54
N TRP A 8 -12.36 -1.59 13.64
CA TRP A 8 -11.06 -1.25 14.21
C TRP A 8 -9.95 -2.17 13.69
N PRO A 9 -8.78 -1.61 13.35
CA PRO A 9 -7.64 -2.43 13.02
C PRO A 9 -7.24 -3.28 14.22
N LYS A 10 -6.84 -4.52 13.95
CA LYS A 10 -6.31 -5.42 14.96
C LYS A 10 -5.02 -4.81 15.54
N PRO A 11 -4.77 -4.97 16.86
CA PRO A 11 -3.53 -4.51 17.46
C PRO A 11 -2.32 -5.20 16.83
N LEU A 12 -1.23 -4.45 16.68
CA LEU A 12 0.04 -4.98 16.21
C LEU A 12 0.63 -5.93 17.25
N LYS A 13 1.20 -7.03 16.76
CA LYS A 13 1.93 -8.02 17.56
C LYS A 13 3.35 -8.14 17.05
N GLU A 14 4.28 -8.57 17.90
CA GLU A 14 5.62 -8.91 17.45
C GLU A 14 5.58 -9.92 16.29
N GLY A 15 6.49 -9.77 15.33
CA GLY A 15 6.48 -10.52 14.07
C GLY A 15 5.46 -10.02 13.02
N SER A 16 4.63 -9.01 13.35
CA SER A 16 3.73 -8.41 12.36
C SER A 16 4.51 -7.76 11.21
N LYS A 17 3.95 -7.83 10.01
CA LYS A 17 4.52 -7.22 8.81
C LYS A 17 4.06 -5.77 8.71
N ILE A 18 5.01 -4.85 8.56
CA ILE A 18 4.75 -3.43 8.34
C ILE A 18 5.18 -3.09 6.92
N ALA A 19 4.23 -2.67 6.10
CA ALA A 19 4.49 -2.18 4.75
C ALA A 19 4.83 -0.69 4.82
N ILE A 20 5.96 -0.29 4.23
CA ILE A 20 6.31 1.10 4.01
C ILE A 20 5.97 1.42 2.56
N LEU A 21 5.15 2.46 2.37
CA LEU A 21 4.64 2.91 1.10
C LEU A 21 4.83 4.42 1.00
N SER A 22 5.04 4.94 -0.20
CA SER A 22 5.03 6.38 -0.44
C SER A 22 3.88 6.75 -1.39
N PRO A 23 2.71 7.16 -0.87
CA PRO A 23 1.51 7.41 -1.69
C PRO A 23 1.51 8.79 -2.36
N ALA A 24 2.44 9.68 -1.99
CA ALA A 24 2.47 11.07 -2.43
C ALA A 24 3.87 11.43 -2.96
N GLY A 25 4.71 12.02 -2.11
CA GLY A 25 6.04 12.49 -2.52
C GLY A 25 7.04 11.36 -2.71
N ALA A 26 7.91 11.46 -3.71
CA ALA A 26 9.03 10.53 -3.83
C ALA A 26 9.98 10.66 -2.63
N VAL A 27 10.48 9.54 -2.12
CA VAL A 27 11.60 9.57 -1.18
C VAL A 27 12.82 10.05 -1.96
N LYS A 28 13.34 11.23 -1.60
CA LYS A 28 14.56 11.77 -2.20
C LYS A 28 15.78 11.01 -1.68
N ASP A 29 16.85 10.99 -2.46
CA ASP A 29 18.08 10.28 -2.11
C ASP A 29 18.68 10.75 -0.78
N GLU A 30 18.61 12.06 -0.50
CA GLU A 30 19.00 12.68 0.77
C GLU A 30 18.26 12.10 1.99
N ASN A 31 17.08 11.50 1.78
CA ASN A 31 16.25 10.93 2.84
C ASN A 31 16.44 9.42 3.03
N TYR A 32 17.24 8.74 2.22
CA TYR A 32 17.47 7.29 2.37
C TYR A 32 18.14 6.94 3.69
N LEU A 33 19.00 7.81 4.22
CA LEU A 33 19.60 7.60 5.55
C LEU A 33 18.51 7.53 6.64
N PHE A 34 17.58 8.49 6.64
CA PHE A 34 16.47 8.52 7.58
C PHE A 34 15.51 7.33 7.39
N LEU A 35 15.27 6.94 6.14
CA LEU A 35 14.47 5.75 5.82
C LEU A 35 15.12 4.49 6.41
N ASN A 36 16.43 4.30 6.20
CA ASN A 36 17.15 3.15 6.76
C ASN A 36 17.16 3.14 8.29
N MET A 37 17.31 4.31 8.92
CA MET A 37 17.21 4.44 10.36
C MET A 37 15.83 4.01 10.88
N ALA A 38 14.76 4.49 10.24
CA ALA A 38 13.39 4.11 10.57
C ALA A 38 13.14 2.60 10.37
N ILE A 39 13.63 2.02 9.27
CA ILE A 39 13.54 0.58 9.00
C ILE A 39 14.22 -0.22 10.12
N ASN A 40 15.40 0.20 10.56
CA ASN A 40 16.14 -0.46 11.64
C ASN A 40 15.43 -0.34 12.99
N MET A 41 14.84 0.83 13.30
CA MET A 41 14.02 1.00 14.50
C MET A 41 12.81 0.07 14.51
N ILE A 42 12.13 -0.09 13.36
CA ILE A 42 10.98 -0.99 13.24
C ILE A 42 11.41 -2.45 13.41
N LYS A 43 12.49 -2.87 12.75
CA LYS A 43 13.05 -4.22 12.89
C LYS A 43 13.51 -4.51 14.32
N GLY A 44 14.14 -3.52 14.98
CA GLY A 44 14.58 -3.63 16.37
C GLY A 44 13.44 -3.83 17.38
N LYS A 45 12.20 -3.46 17.01
CA LYS A 45 10.99 -3.77 17.79
C LYS A 45 10.35 -5.12 17.45
N GLY A 46 11.04 -5.97 16.68
CA GLY A 46 10.58 -7.32 16.33
C GLY A 46 9.56 -7.37 15.17
N TYR A 47 9.42 -6.29 14.38
CA TYR A 47 8.53 -6.27 13.22
C TYR A 47 9.26 -6.58 11.92
N ILE A 48 8.52 -7.14 10.95
CA ILE A 48 9.03 -7.44 9.61
C ILE A 48 8.70 -6.29 8.68
N VAL A 49 9.70 -5.59 8.15
CA VAL A 49 9.49 -4.49 7.20
C VAL A 49 9.39 -5.02 5.77
N LYS A 50 8.43 -4.49 5.00
CA LYS A 50 8.33 -4.68 3.54
C LYS A 50 8.24 -3.34 2.83
N LEU A 51 9.10 -3.09 1.86
CA LEU A 51 8.96 -1.95 0.95
C LEU A 51 7.96 -2.31 -0.14
N GLY A 52 7.02 -1.41 -0.44
CA GLY A 52 6.19 -1.53 -1.64
C GLY A 52 7.03 -1.30 -2.91
N SER A 53 6.59 -1.87 -4.03
CA SER A 53 7.32 -1.84 -5.30
C SER A 53 7.73 -0.44 -5.75
N ASN A 54 6.87 0.56 -5.55
CA ASN A 54 7.07 1.91 -6.07
C ASN A 54 7.52 2.90 -4.98
N THR A 55 7.89 2.41 -3.79
CA THR A 55 8.16 3.25 -2.61
C THR A 55 9.39 4.15 -2.80
N LEU A 56 10.35 3.69 -3.58
CA LEU A 56 11.59 4.41 -3.90
C LEU A 56 11.59 4.97 -5.31
N ASP A 57 10.53 4.73 -6.09
CA ASP A 57 10.46 5.25 -7.45
C ASP A 57 10.26 6.77 -7.41
N LYS A 58 10.79 7.44 -8.43
CA LYS A 58 10.64 8.88 -8.60
C LYS A 58 10.21 9.17 -10.02
N TYR A 59 9.03 9.78 -10.13
CA TYR A 59 8.51 10.32 -11.38
C TYR A 59 8.41 11.84 -11.25
N ASN A 60 8.92 12.56 -12.24
CA ASN A 60 9.03 14.02 -12.18
C ASN A 60 8.22 14.63 -13.34
N HIS A 61 6.98 15.01 -13.06
CA HIS A 61 6.11 15.75 -13.98
C HIS A 61 5.69 17.06 -13.29
N TYR A 62 6.58 18.04 -13.29
CA TYR A 62 6.46 19.33 -12.58
C TYR A 62 6.43 19.25 -11.04
N TYR A 63 6.07 18.09 -10.47
CA TYR A 63 6.24 17.70 -9.05
C TYR A 63 6.80 16.26 -8.96
N SER A 64 7.52 15.96 -7.87
CA SER A 64 8.13 14.63 -7.65
C SER A 64 7.19 13.67 -6.91
N TYR A 65 6.82 12.57 -7.55
CA TYR A 65 5.90 11.55 -7.01
C TYR A 65 6.52 10.16 -6.94
N ALA A 66 6.10 9.36 -5.96
CA ALA A 66 6.41 7.94 -5.87
C ALA A 66 5.38 7.10 -6.68
N GLY A 67 5.55 7.09 -8.00
CA GLY A 67 4.68 6.41 -8.97
C GLY A 67 4.26 7.30 -10.14
N THR A 68 3.88 6.72 -11.29
CA THR A 68 3.19 7.50 -12.34
C THR A 68 1.74 7.75 -11.93
N TYR A 69 1.18 8.89 -12.32
CA TYR A 69 -0.25 9.18 -12.14
C TYR A 69 -1.13 8.14 -12.83
N MET A 70 -0.65 7.60 -13.96
CA MET A 70 -1.30 6.54 -14.72
C MET A 70 -1.37 5.21 -13.95
N ASP A 71 -0.32 4.81 -13.22
CA ASP A 71 -0.35 3.58 -12.41
C ASP A 71 -1.38 3.68 -11.27
N LYS A 72 -1.50 4.86 -10.66
CA LYS A 72 -2.49 5.12 -9.62
C LYS A 72 -3.92 5.03 -10.18
N ILE A 73 -4.21 5.76 -11.26
CA ILE A 73 -5.52 5.72 -11.92
C ILE A 73 -5.83 4.33 -12.47
N LEU A 74 -4.86 3.65 -13.08
CA LEU A 74 -5.04 2.31 -13.63
C LEU A 74 -5.32 1.31 -12.49
N SER A 75 -4.65 1.42 -11.34
CA SER A 75 -4.94 0.58 -10.18
C SER A 75 -6.37 0.80 -9.65
N GLU A 76 -6.83 2.05 -9.61
CA GLU A 76 -8.20 2.39 -9.18
C GLU A 76 -9.24 1.93 -10.22
N CYS A 77 -8.99 2.12 -11.51
CA CYS A 77 -9.83 1.63 -12.61
C CYS A 77 -9.89 0.09 -12.65
N LEU A 78 -8.76 -0.60 -12.47
CA LEU A 78 -8.72 -2.06 -12.41
C LEU A 78 -9.49 -2.59 -11.19
N ASN A 79 -9.45 -1.88 -10.06
CA ASN A 79 -10.24 -2.23 -8.88
C ASN A 79 -11.74 -2.04 -9.13
N GLN A 80 -12.15 -0.97 -9.81
CA GLN A 80 -13.53 -0.77 -10.23
C GLN A 80 -14.00 -1.84 -11.23
N LEU A 81 -13.19 -2.15 -12.25
CA LEU A 81 -13.48 -3.22 -13.21
C LEU A 81 -13.60 -4.58 -12.51
N ARG A 82 -12.71 -4.90 -11.57
CA ARG A 82 -12.80 -6.14 -10.77
C ARG A 82 -14.06 -6.17 -9.91
N TYR A 83 -14.47 -5.05 -9.34
CA TYR A 83 -15.71 -4.94 -8.58
C TYR A 83 -16.94 -5.19 -9.47
N LEU A 84 -16.98 -4.55 -10.64
CA LEU A 84 -18.03 -4.74 -11.64
C LEU A 84 -18.06 -6.18 -12.17
N MET A 85 -16.90 -6.80 -12.41
CA MET A 85 -16.81 -8.22 -12.79
C MET A 85 -17.34 -9.15 -11.70
N LYS A 86 -17.09 -8.86 -10.42
CA LYS A 86 -17.66 -9.64 -9.31
C LYS A 86 -19.19 -9.53 -9.25
N ILE A 87 -19.74 -8.33 -9.46
CA ILE A 87 -21.19 -8.12 -9.55
C ILE A 87 -21.74 -8.90 -10.74
N PHE A 88 -21.13 -8.73 -11.91
CA PHE A 88 -21.53 -9.41 -13.12
C PHE A 88 -21.54 -10.92 -12.93
N LEU A 89 -20.45 -11.53 -12.45
CA LEU A 89 -20.39 -12.98 -12.19
C LEU A 89 -21.40 -13.45 -11.13
N LYS A 90 -21.77 -12.59 -10.17
CA LYS A 90 -22.75 -12.92 -9.13
C LYS A 90 -24.19 -12.92 -9.67
N TYR A 91 -24.50 -12.02 -10.59
CA TYR A 91 -25.87 -11.81 -11.08
C TYR A 91 -26.06 -12.22 -12.55
N TRP A 92 -25.01 -12.74 -13.21
CA TRP A 92 -25.12 -13.27 -14.55
C TRP A 92 -25.96 -14.53 -14.53
N PRO A 93 -27.09 -14.58 -15.25
CA PRO A 93 -27.89 -15.78 -15.33
C PRO A 93 -27.06 -16.86 -16.01
N LYS A 94 -26.81 -17.96 -15.29
CA LYS A 94 -26.29 -19.16 -15.93
C LYS A 94 -27.37 -19.62 -16.90
N LYS A 95 -27.09 -19.53 -18.20
CA LYS A 95 -27.90 -20.21 -19.22
C LYS A 95 -27.86 -21.70 -18.86
N ASN A 96 -29.04 -22.24 -18.52
CA ASN A 96 -29.28 -23.68 -18.52
C ASN A 96 -29.24 -24.19 -19.96
#